data_AF-A0A7S2Q582-F1
#
_entry.id   AF-A0A7S2Q582-F1
#
_cell.length_a   1.000
_cell.length_b   1.000
_cell.length_c   1.000
_cell.angle_alpha   90.00
_cell.angle_beta   90.00
_cell.angle_gamma   90.00
#
_symmetry.space_group_name_H-M   'P 1'
#
loop_
_entity.id
_entity.type
_entity.pdbx_description
1 polymer ?
#
loop_
_entity_poly.entity_id
_entity_poly.type
_entity_poly.pdbx_seq_one_letter_code
_entity_poly.pdbx_strand_id
1 'polypeptide(L)'
;DAFGYPFMLKARKGGYDGKGNAVVKSADGVREAFQSLGAAACYAEKWCDYEREVAVMVVRGRGGETRVYPVVEFTAKNSICHTTMCPASCSAAVQDKVREVAAMAITSLRGSPAGIFGVELFVSRDGSVLLNEVAPRPHNSGHYTMDGCSCDQFESHVRAVMGLPLPSDTNLNVGCSMMINVVADVNEPTAEAPAREFSKLCSLPGASGHWYGKESASKGRKMAHVNVCAPSVGALWERLQPAKDLVGIGMPVVGPLVGIIMGSDSDLPCMKECCDVLRELGVPYECTVVSAHRTPDRMMAYA
;
A
#
# COMPACT_ATOMS: atom_id res chain seq x y z
N ASP A 1 23.13 -5.33 -21.63
CA ASP A 1 24.42 -5.63 -20.98
C ASP A 1 24.65 -4.87 -19.68
N ALA A 2 24.65 -3.53 -19.66
CA ALA A 2 24.94 -2.74 -18.45
C ALA A 2 24.06 -3.06 -17.22
N PHE A 3 22.79 -3.45 -17.40
CA PHE A 3 21.87 -3.79 -16.31
C PHE A 3 21.69 -5.30 -16.09
N GLY A 4 22.26 -6.15 -16.96
CA GLY A 4 21.90 -7.57 -17.03
C GLY A 4 20.44 -7.81 -17.45
N TYR A 5 19.96 -9.02 -17.20
CA TYR A 5 18.56 -9.43 -17.40
C TYR A 5 18.02 -10.10 -16.12
N PRO A 6 16.70 -9.96 -15.83
CA PRO A 6 15.77 -9.12 -16.55
C PRO A 6 16.05 -7.62 -16.33
N PHE A 7 15.52 -6.79 -17.22
CA PHE A 7 15.44 -5.34 -17.02
C PHE A 7 14.04 -4.84 -17.45
N MET A 8 13.66 -3.66 -16.97
CA MET A 8 12.39 -3.03 -17.34
C MET A 8 12.63 -2.01 -18.45
N LEU A 9 11.92 -2.17 -19.57
CA LEU A 9 11.85 -1.16 -20.62
C LEU A 9 10.57 -0.34 -20.42
N LYS A 10 10.70 0.98 -20.34
CA LYS A 10 9.57 1.90 -20.13
C LYS A 10 9.49 2.94 -21.24
N ALA A 11 8.30 3.18 -21.77
CA ALA A 11 8.02 4.32 -22.63
C ALA A 11 8.16 5.62 -21.83
N ARG A 12 8.78 6.65 -22.40
CA ARG A 12 9.01 7.93 -21.69
C ARG A 12 7.73 8.72 -21.42
N LYS A 13 6.65 8.45 -22.15
CA LYS A 13 5.39 9.20 -22.09
C LYS A 13 4.20 8.28 -22.28
N GLY A 14 3.07 8.66 -21.72
CA GLY A 14 1.78 7.98 -21.94
C GLY A 14 1.63 6.64 -21.20
N GLY A 15 2.58 6.27 -20.34
CA GLY A 15 2.44 5.10 -19.48
C GLY A 15 1.47 5.34 -18.32
N TYR A 16 0.67 4.33 -17.99
CA TYR A 16 -0.23 4.28 -16.84
C TYR A 16 -0.75 2.85 -16.64
N ASP A 17 -1.01 2.44 -15.40
CA ASP A 17 -1.60 1.13 -15.07
C ASP A 17 -0.89 -0.04 -15.81
N GLY A 18 0.44 -0.02 -15.84
CA GLY A 18 1.31 -0.99 -16.54
C GLY A 18 1.46 -0.80 -18.05
N LYS A 19 0.61 0.00 -18.70
CA LYS A 19 0.81 0.37 -20.10
C LYS A 19 2.09 1.19 -20.22
N GLY A 20 2.85 0.94 -21.28
CA GLY A 20 4.15 1.58 -21.47
C GLY A 20 5.32 0.84 -20.81
N ASN A 21 5.09 -0.29 -20.14
CA ASN A 21 6.14 -1.10 -19.52
C ASN A 21 6.28 -2.46 -20.24
N ALA A 22 7.52 -2.91 -20.45
CA ALA A 22 7.81 -4.22 -21.00
C ALA A 22 9.02 -4.85 -20.29
N VAL A 23 8.84 -6.04 -19.73
CA VAL A 23 9.91 -6.78 -19.07
C VAL A 23 10.75 -7.49 -20.12
N VAL A 24 12.04 -7.22 -20.15
CA VAL A 24 12.98 -7.85 -21.07
C VAL A 24 13.79 -8.90 -20.31
N LYS A 25 13.59 -10.18 -20.63
CA LYS A 25 14.21 -11.33 -19.92
C LYS A 25 15.49 -11.86 -20.57
N SER A 26 15.76 -11.50 -21.82
CA SER A 26 16.95 -11.92 -22.58
C SER A 26 17.23 -10.95 -23.74
N ALA A 27 18.40 -11.09 -24.37
CA ALA A 27 18.80 -10.28 -25.52
C ALA A 27 17.81 -10.39 -26.70
N ASP A 28 17.30 -11.59 -26.96
CA ASP A 28 16.38 -11.85 -28.06
C ASP A 28 15.03 -11.13 -27.89
N GLY A 29 14.59 -10.91 -26.64
CA GLY A 29 13.33 -10.24 -26.33
C GLY A 29 13.35 -8.72 -26.46
N VAL A 30 14.52 -8.10 -26.66
CA VAL A 30 14.67 -6.63 -26.69
C VAL A 30 13.85 -6.01 -27.83
N ARG A 31 13.94 -6.58 -29.03
CA ARG A 31 13.27 -6.01 -30.22
C ARG A 31 11.75 -6.09 -30.08
N GLU A 32 11.24 -7.23 -29.62
CA GLU A 32 9.80 -7.43 -29.39
C GLU A 32 9.27 -6.47 -28.32
N ALA A 33 9.95 -6.36 -27.19
CA ALA A 33 9.59 -5.44 -26.13
C ALA A 33 9.59 -3.97 -26.59
N PHE A 34 10.55 -3.57 -27.39
CA PHE A 34 10.58 -2.20 -27.93
C PHE A 34 9.42 -1.93 -28.91
N GLN A 35 9.09 -2.91 -29.75
CA GLN A 35 7.97 -2.82 -30.69
C GLN A 35 6.61 -2.79 -29.98
N SER A 36 6.44 -3.57 -28.90
CA SER A 36 5.19 -3.58 -28.13
C SER A 36 4.90 -2.23 -27.44
N LEU A 37 5.95 -1.43 -27.19
CA LEU A 37 5.85 -0.05 -26.71
C LEU A 37 5.65 0.98 -27.84
N GLY A 38 5.34 0.53 -29.05
CA GLY A 38 5.11 1.37 -30.22
C GLY A 38 6.38 1.97 -30.82
N ALA A 39 7.55 1.40 -30.54
CA ALA A 39 8.86 1.92 -30.96
C ALA A 39 9.08 3.40 -30.57
N ALA A 40 8.42 3.85 -29.49
CA ALA A 40 8.53 5.20 -28.98
C ALA A 40 9.87 5.41 -28.25
N ALA A 41 10.17 6.66 -27.90
CA ALA A 41 11.31 6.95 -27.06
C ALA A 41 11.16 6.26 -25.70
N CYS A 42 12.05 5.30 -25.42
CA CYS A 42 12.05 4.51 -24.19
C CYS A 42 13.27 4.83 -23.32
N TYR A 43 13.27 4.30 -22.11
CA TYR A 43 14.43 4.17 -21.24
C TYR A 43 14.40 2.79 -20.59
N ALA A 44 15.57 2.30 -20.19
CA ALA A 44 15.73 1.01 -19.54
C ALA A 44 16.15 1.23 -18.09
N GLU A 45 15.54 0.48 -17.19
CA GLU A 45 15.88 0.45 -15.77
C GLU A 45 16.29 -0.97 -15.39
N LYS A 46 17.27 -1.08 -14.49
CA LYS A 46 17.61 -2.37 -13.88
C LYS A 46 16.36 -2.95 -13.21
N TRP A 47 16.18 -4.26 -13.33
CA TRP A 47 15.13 -4.92 -12.57
C TRP A 47 15.37 -4.75 -11.07
N CYS A 48 14.35 -4.27 -10.37
CA CYS A 48 14.39 -4.07 -8.93
C CYS A 48 13.90 -5.35 -8.24
N ASP A 49 14.77 -5.99 -7.45
CA ASP A 49 14.36 -7.08 -6.57
C ASP A 49 13.88 -6.48 -5.25
N TYR A 50 12.59 -6.17 -5.19
CA TYR A 50 11.94 -5.55 -4.04
C TYR A 50 11.13 -6.58 -3.24
N GLU A 51 11.00 -6.33 -1.93
CA GLU A 51 10.13 -7.09 -1.06
C GLU A 51 8.70 -6.52 -1.07
N ARG A 52 8.57 -5.19 -1.14
CA ARG A 52 7.28 -4.49 -1.10
C ARG A 52 7.23 -3.30 -2.04
N GLU A 53 6.04 -3.05 -2.57
CA GLU A 53 5.68 -1.79 -3.22
C GLU A 53 4.97 -0.92 -2.20
N VAL A 54 5.49 0.29 -2.00
CA VAL A 54 4.91 1.26 -1.08
C VAL A 54 4.63 2.57 -1.80
N ALA A 55 3.70 3.33 -1.27
CA ALA A 55 3.46 4.69 -1.71
C ALA A 55 3.33 5.61 -0.50
N VAL A 56 3.53 6.90 -0.75
CA VAL A 56 3.29 7.93 0.25
C VAL A 56 2.85 9.22 -0.43
N MET A 57 1.87 9.89 0.16
CA MET A 57 1.46 11.21 -0.30
C MET A 57 2.33 12.28 0.33
N VAL A 58 2.83 13.21 -0.48
CA VAL A 58 3.57 14.37 -0.02
C VAL A 58 2.86 15.61 -0.50
N VAL A 59 2.45 16.49 0.41
CA VAL A 59 1.92 17.81 0.07
C VAL A 59 3.01 18.85 0.25
N ARG A 60 3.17 19.75 -0.72
CA ARG A 60 4.12 20.85 -0.72
C ARG A 60 3.38 22.16 -0.98
N GLY A 61 3.49 23.12 -0.08
CA GLY A 61 2.88 24.44 -0.24
C GLY A 61 3.75 25.41 -1.05
N ARG A 62 3.19 26.59 -1.34
CA ARG A 62 3.88 27.64 -2.12
C ARG A 62 5.13 28.19 -1.41
N GLY A 63 5.18 28.12 -0.08
CA GLY A 63 6.35 28.52 0.72
C GLY A 63 7.46 27.46 0.75
N GLY A 64 7.24 26.29 0.13
CA GLY A 64 8.18 25.18 0.12
C GLY A 64 8.07 24.24 1.32
N GLU A 65 7.19 24.53 2.27
CA GLU A 65 6.86 23.66 3.38
C GLU A 65 6.22 22.36 2.89
N THR A 66 6.54 21.25 3.55
CA THR A 66 6.02 19.93 3.19
C THR A 66 5.34 19.24 4.37
N ARG A 67 4.35 18.39 4.07
CA ARG A 67 3.83 17.36 4.98
C ARG A 67 3.80 16.03 4.25
N VAL A 68 4.05 14.96 5.00
CA VAL A 68 4.16 13.59 4.46
C VAL A 68 3.14 12.72 5.19
N TYR A 69 2.29 12.07 4.41
CA TYR A 69 1.26 11.18 4.94
C TYR A 69 1.86 9.84 5.42
N PRO A 70 1.09 9.02 6.15
CA PRO A 70 1.47 7.65 6.47
C PRO A 70 1.87 6.84 5.22
N VAL A 71 2.85 5.97 5.39
CA VAL A 71 3.29 5.07 4.31
C VAL A 71 2.25 3.99 4.13
N VAL A 72 1.90 3.73 2.88
CA VAL A 72 1.00 2.65 2.51
C VAL A 72 1.72 1.58 1.72
N GLU A 73 1.31 0.34 1.93
CA GLU A 73 1.70 -0.79 1.08
C GLU A 73 0.54 -1.09 0.14
N PHE A 74 0.81 -1.34 -1.14
CA PHE A 74 -0.25 -1.59 -2.10
C PHE A 74 0.00 -2.86 -2.91
N THR A 75 -1.08 -3.49 -3.33
CA THR A 75 -1.03 -4.64 -4.24
C THR A 75 -1.61 -4.25 -5.59
N ALA A 76 -0.98 -4.70 -6.66
CA ALA A 76 -1.47 -4.51 -8.02
C ALA A 76 -2.00 -5.82 -8.59
N LYS A 77 -3.14 -5.76 -9.27
CA LYS A 77 -3.70 -6.86 -10.07
C LYS A 77 -3.67 -6.42 -11.53
N ASN A 78 -3.00 -7.18 -12.40
CA ASN A 78 -2.81 -6.82 -13.81
C ASN A 78 -2.21 -5.41 -13.99
N SER A 79 -1.26 -5.03 -13.14
CA SER A 79 -0.62 -3.69 -13.10
C SER A 79 -1.55 -2.52 -12.74
N ILE A 80 -2.74 -2.80 -12.22
CA ILE A 80 -3.66 -1.81 -11.67
C ILE A 80 -3.66 -1.93 -10.14
N CYS A 81 -3.44 -0.82 -9.43
CA CYS A 81 -3.59 -0.77 -7.98
C CYS A 81 -4.95 -1.36 -7.56
N HIS A 82 -4.91 -2.45 -6.80
CA HIS A 82 -6.07 -3.17 -6.34
C HIS A 82 -6.43 -2.80 -4.91
N THR A 83 -5.44 -2.84 -4.01
CA THR A 83 -5.64 -2.45 -2.60
C THR A 83 -4.51 -1.59 -2.08
N THR A 84 -4.74 -0.88 -0.98
CA THR A 84 -3.73 -0.06 -0.30
C THR A 84 -3.96 -0.15 1.21
N MET A 85 -3.00 -0.73 1.92
CA MET A 85 -3.01 -0.89 3.37
C MET A 85 -2.20 0.21 4.05
N CYS A 86 -2.80 0.83 5.06
CA CYS A 86 -2.18 1.83 5.92
C CYS A 86 -2.34 1.45 7.41
N PRO A 87 -1.27 1.50 8.22
CA PRO A 87 0.12 1.70 7.83
C PRO A 87 0.68 0.50 7.04
N ALA A 88 1.73 0.73 6.26
CA ALA A 88 2.49 -0.34 5.61
C ALA A 88 3.04 -1.35 6.64
N SER A 89 3.15 -2.62 6.27
CA SER A 89 3.56 -3.70 7.17
C SER A 89 5.06 -3.72 7.53
N CYS A 90 5.84 -2.76 7.03
CA CYS A 90 7.27 -2.65 7.30
C CYS A 90 7.59 -1.92 8.62
N SER A 91 8.83 -2.08 9.10
CA SER A 91 9.28 -1.49 10.36
C SER A 91 9.21 0.04 10.35
N ALA A 92 9.07 0.65 11.54
CA ALA A 92 9.00 2.10 11.68
C ALA A 92 10.21 2.80 11.03
N ALA A 93 11.42 2.25 11.21
CA ALA A 93 12.64 2.77 10.61
C ALA A 93 12.59 2.78 9.06
N VAL A 94 12.03 1.72 8.46
CA VAL A 94 11.83 1.67 7.00
C VAL A 94 10.78 2.70 6.57
N GLN A 95 9.66 2.82 7.29
CA GLN A 95 8.66 3.82 6.98
C GLN A 95 9.22 5.25 7.05
N ASP A 96 10.05 5.56 8.04
CA ASP A 96 10.71 6.86 8.15
C ASP A 96 11.66 7.11 6.99
N LYS A 97 12.40 6.09 6.55
CA LYS A 97 13.24 6.19 5.36
C LYS A 97 12.42 6.44 4.09
N VAL A 98 11.26 5.78 3.94
CA VAL A 98 10.34 6.01 2.83
C VAL A 98 9.83 7.46 2.83
N ARG A 99 9.44 7.98 3.99
CA ARG A 99 8.98 9.39 4.13
C ARG A 99 10.09 10.38 3.79
N GLU A 100 11.31 10.13 4.24
CA GLU A 100 12.49 10.94 3.95
C GLU A 100 12.78 11.00 2.44
N VAL A 101 12.88 9.83 1.78
CA VAL A 101 13.17 9.74 0.34
C VAL A 101 12.08 10.43 -0.48
N ALA A 102 10.81 10.25 -0.11
CA ALA A 102 9.70 10.90 -0.79
C ALA A 102 9.72 12.43 -0.64
N ALA A 103 9.99 12.94 0.58
CA ALA A 103 10.13 14.38 0.80
C ALA A 103 11.30 14.96 0.02
N MET A 104 12.44 14.27 -0.02
CA MET A 104 13.60 14.66 -0.84
C MET A 104 13.25 14.70 -2.34
N ALA A 105 12.53 13.69 -2.85
CA ALA A 105 12.11 13.66 -4.24
C ALA A 105 11.27 14.90 -4.60
N ILE A 106 10.27 15.24 -3.79
CA ILE A 106 9.37 16.38 -4.07
C ILE A 106 10.05 17.73 -3.88
N THR A 107 10.94 17.87 -2.90
CA THR A 107 11.69 19.11 -2.69
C THR A 107 12.72 19.36 -3.79
N SER A 108 13.25 18.31 -4.41
CA SER A 108 14.19 18.40 -5.55
C SER A 108 13.56 18.87 -6.87
N LEU A 109 12.22 18.85 -6.99
CA LEU A 109 11.53 19.28 -8.20
C LEU A 109 11.77 20.76 -8.50
N ARG A 110 12.22 21.04 -9.73
CA ARG A 110 12.46 22.40 -10.22
C ARG A 110 11.14 23.15 -10.41
N GLY A 111 11.18 24.47 -10.27
CA GLY A 111 10.02 25.35 -10.46
C GLY A 111 9.09 25.46 -9.25
N SER A 112 9.47 24.88 -8.10
CA SER A 112 8.73 24.96 -6.82
C SER A 112 7.24 24.66 -6.93
N PRO A 113 6.85 23.49 -7.47
CA PRO A 113 5.44 23.17 -7.66
C PRO A 113 4.75 23.03 -6.30
N ALA A 114 3.59 23.69 -6.17
CA ALA A 114 2.71 23.53 -5.01
C ALA A 114 1.58 22.56 -5.35
N GLY A 115 1.21 21.72 -4.40
CA GLY A 115 0.18 20.70 -4.57
C GLY A 115 0.48 19.44 -3.78
N ILE A 116 -0.17 18.35 -4.18
CA ILE A 116 0.04 17.03 -3.59
C ILE A 116 0.61 16.09 -4.64
N PHE A 117 1.47 15.20 -4.19
CA PHE A 117 2.22 14.30 -5.04
C PHE A 117 2.08 12.88 -4.49
N GLY A 118 1.69 11.95 -5.36
CA GLY A 118 1.84 10.53 -5.07
C GLY A 118 3.26 10.10 -5.38
N VAL A 119 3.96 9.55 -4.40
CA VAL A 119 5.30 9.01 -4.58
C VAL A 119 5.23 7.50 -4.41
N GLU A 120 5.59 6.75 -5.45
CA GLU A 120 5.71 5.30 -5.40
C GLU A 120 7.17 4.90 -5.23
N LEU A 121 7.41 3.94 -4.34
CA LEU A 121 8.74 3.48 -3.97
C LEU A 121 8.76 1.96 -3.83
N PHE A 122 9.95 1.40 -3.99
CA PHE A 122 10.24 0.01 -3.70
C PHE A 122 11.03 -0.10 -2.40
N VAL A 123 10.65 -1.06 -1.56
CA VAL A 123 11.41 -1.45 -0.37
C VAL A 123 12.02 -2.81 -0.62
N SER A 124 13.35 -2.90 -0.54
CA SER A 124 14.09 -4.16 -0.67
C SER A 124 14.13 -4.92 0.66
N ARG A 125 14.51 -6.21 0.62
CA ARG A 125 14.58 -7.08 1.81
C ARG A 125 15.56 -6.61 2.89
N ASP A 126 16.57 -5.81 2.51
CA ASP A 126 17.53 -5.20 3.44
C ASP A 126 17.04 -3.86 4.02
N GLY A 127 15.82 -3.43 3.68
CA GLY A 127 15.24 -2.17 4.10
C GLY A 127 15.65 -0.96 3.26
N SER A 128 16.43 -1.14 2.19
CA SER A 128 16.76 -0.05 1.26
C SER A 128 15.50 0.42 0.49
N VAL A 129 15.46 1.72 0.19
CA VAL A 129 14.32 2.37 -0.44
C VAL A 129 14.73 2.96 -1.78
N LEU A 130 14.01 2.60 -2.85
CA LEU A 130 14.23 3.10 -4.21
C LEU A 130 12.99 3.85 -4.69
N LEU A 131 13.18 5.04 -5.25
CA LEU A 131 12.10 5.79 -5.89
C LEU A 131 11.70 5.12 -7.21
N ASN A 132 10.42 4.82 -7.40
CA ASN A 132 9.88 4.29 -8.66
C ASN A 132 9.34 5.44 -9.53
N GLU A 133 8.33 6.15 -9.06
CA GLU A 133 7.72 7.25 -9.81
C GLU A 133 7.08 8.32 -8.93
N VAL A 134 6.81 9.48 -9.53
CA VAL A 134 6.13 10.61 -8.90
C VAL A 134 4.95 11.04 -9.77
N ALA A 135 3.75 11.04 -9.21
CA ALA A 135 2.54 11.59 -9.79
C ALA A 135 2.25 12.98 -9.19
N PRO A 136 2.39 14.09 -9.94
CA PRO A 136 2.18 15.45 -9.42
C PRO A 136 0.69 15.83 -9.34
N ARG A 137 -0.08 15.01 -8.64
CA ARG A 137 -1.53 15.12 -8.46
C ARG A 137 -1.97 14.26 -7.28
N PRO A 138 -3.22 14.42 -6.80
CA PRO A 138 -3.86 13.39 -5.99
C PRO A 138 -3.72 12.00 -6.65
N HIS A 139 -3.45 11.00 -5.83
CA HIS A 139 -3.09 9.66 -6.28
C HIS A 139 -4.03 8.60 -5.70
N ASN A 140 -4.18 7.49 -6.43
CA ASN A 140 -5.07 6.40 -6.05
C ASN A 140 -4.69 5.83 -4.68
N SER A 141 -3.41 5.56 -4.46
CA SER A 141 -2.89 5.10 -3.17
C SER A 141 -3.04 6.11 -2.03
N GLY A 142 -3.47 7.35 -2.30
CA GLY A 142 -3.83 8.32 -1.27
C GLY A 142 -5.31 8.32 -0.88
N HIS A 143 -6.18 7.53 -1.52
CA HIS A 143 -7.63 7.60 -1.29
C HIS A 143 -8.04 7.18 0.11
N TYR A 144 -7.24 6.36 0.80
CA TYR A 144 -7.43 6.03 2.22
C TYR A 144 -7.46 7.28 3.12
N THR A 145 -6.83 8.39 2.70
CA THR A 145 -6.79 9.62 3.51
C THR A 145 -8.16 10.26 3.72
N MET A 146 -9.14 9.97 2.86
CA MET A 146 -10.50 10.50 2.95
C MET A 146 -11.23 10.06 4.22
N ASP A 147 -10.96 8.84 4.70
CA ASP A 147 -11.62 8.26 5.88
C ASP A 147 -10.63 7.85 6.98
N GLY A 148 -9.33 7.86 6.67
CA GLY A 148 -8.27 7.43 7.57
C GLY A 148 -7.51 8.57 8.24
N CYS A 149 -7.44 9.75 7.62
CA CYS A 149 -6.60 10.87 8.10
C CYS A 149 -7.43 12.08 8.54
N SER A 150 -6.79 12.99 9.27
CA SER A 150 -7.41 14.25 9.73
C SER A 150 -7.76 15.22 8.58
N CYS A 151 -6.97 15.20 7.52
CA CYS A 151 -7.13 16.03 6.33
C CYS A 151 -6.82 15.18 5.10
N ASP A 152 -7.75 15.07 4.18
CA ASP A 152 -7.58 14.21 3.02
C ASP A 152 -6.65 14.84 1.97
N GLN A 153 -6.16 14.01 1.06
CA GLN A 153 -5.22 14.44 0.02
C GLN A 153 -5.78 15.55 -0.90
N PHE A 154 -7.09 15.59 -1.13
CA PHE A 154 -7.72 16.57 -2.01
C PHE A 154 -7.82 17.92 -1.31
N GLU A 155 -8.20 17.94 -0.04
CA GLU A 155 -8.17 19.16 0.76
C GLU A 155 -6.74 19.71 0.87
N SER A 156 -5.77 18.85 1.19
CA SER A 156 -4.34 19.21 1.20
C SER A 156 -3.87 19.79 -0.13
N HIS A 157 -4.28 19.20 -1.24
CA HIS A 157 -3.98 19.70 -2.58
C HIS A 157 -4.51 21.12 -2.78
N VAL A 158 -5.78 21.35 -2.45
CA VAL A 158 -6.41 22.67 -2.59
C VAL A 158 -5.71 23.69 -1.69
N ARG A 159 -5.44 23.36 -0.43
CA ARG A 159 -4.72 24.25 0.50
C ARG A 159 -3.35 24.65 -0.05
N ALA A 160 -2.57 23.68 -0.51
CA ALA A 160 -1.25 23.90 -1.08
C ALA A 160 -1.30 24.79 -2.33
N VAL A 161 -2.18 24.49 -3.28
CA VAL A 161 -2.33 25.25 -4.53
C VAL A 161 -2.82 26.66 -4.26
N MET A 162 -3.70 26.86 -3.28
CA MET A 162 -4.24 28.17 -2.90
C MET A 162 -3.31 29.00 -2.00
N GLY A 163 -2.22 28.41 -1.48
CA GLY A 163 -1.34 29.07 -0.52
C GLY A 163 -1.96 29.22 0.88
N LEU A 164 -2.94 28.37 1.21
CA LEU A 164 -3.48 28.27 2.57
C LEU A 164 -2.54 27.44 3.45
N PRO A 165 -2.63 27.54 4.79
CA PRO A 165 -1.88 26.69 5.68
C PRO A 165 -2.11 25.21 5.38
N LEU A 166 -1.02 24.47 5.16
CA LEU A 166 -1.06 23.01 5.10
C LEU A 166 -1.64 22.44 6.39
N PRO A 167 -2.22 21.22 6.38
CA PRO A 167 -2.71 20.61 7.59
C PRO A 167 -1.62 20.54 8.67
N SER A 168 -2.03 20.77 9.92
CA SER A 168 -1.14 20.70 11.08
C SER A 168 -0.59 19.29 11.29
N ASP A 169 -1.37 18.29 10.90
CA ASP A 169 -1.02 16.87 10.97
C ASP A 169 -1.59 16.13 9.76
N THR A 170 -0.86 15.13 9.28
CA THR A 170 -1.26 14.20 8.21
C THR A 170 -1.40 12.76 8.70
N ASN A 171 -1.35 12.54 10.02
CA ASN A 171 -1.43 11.22 10.65
C ASN A 171 -2.74 10.50 10.36
N LEU A 172 -2.66 9.18 10.53
CA LEU A 172 -3.81 8.30 10.56
C LEU A 172 -4.56 8.51 11.89
N ASN A 173 -5.84 8.86 11.82
CA ASN A 173 -6.73 9.04 12.97
C ASN A 173 -7.48 7.76 13.37
N VAL A 174 -7.30 6.71 12.58
CA VAL A 174 -7.79 5.35 12.83
C VAL A 174 -6.60 4.44 13.11
N GLY A 175 -6.84 3.23 13.63
CA GLY A 175 -5.74 2.29 13.87
C GLY A 175 -5.10 1.78 12.56
N CYS A 176 -5.93 1.49 11.56
CA CYS A 176 -5.51 1.11 10.22
C CYS A 176 -6.64 1.34 9.20
N SER A 177 -6.29 1.36 7.92
CA SER A 177 -7.23 1.49 6.80
C SER A 177 -6.78 0.65 5.61
N MET A 178 -7.70 -0.08 5.00
CA MET A 178 -7.51 -0.72 3.69
C MET A 178 -8.41 -0.01 2.67
N MET A 179 -7.81 0.63 1.67
CA MET A 179 -8.51 1.05 0.47
C MET A 179 -8.59 -0.11 -0.52
N ILE A 180 -9.76 -0.35 -1.09
CA ILE A 180 -10.02 -1.39 -2.10
C ILE A 180 -10.61 -0.73 -3.33
N ASN A 181 -9.94 -0.84 -4.47
CA ASN A 181 -10.48 -0.36 -5.74
C ASN A 181 -11.53 -1.35 -6.28
N VAL A 182 -12.65 -0.78 -6.74
CA VAL A 182 -13.63 -1.50 -7.55
C VAL A 182 -13.30 -1.23 -9.02
N VAL A 183 -12.77 -2.23 -9.70
CA VAL A 183 -12.29 -2.12 -11.09
C VAL A 183 -13.17 -2.99 -11.98
N ALA A 184 -13.66 -2.43 -13.07
CA ALA A 184 -14.39 -3.22 -14.07
C ALA A 184 -13.45 -4.23 -14.74
N ASP A 185 -13.78 -5.52 -14.66
CA ASP A 185 -12.99 -6.60 -15.27
C ASP A 185 -13.40 -6.92 -16.73
N VAL A 186 -14.58 -6.46 -17.13
CA VAL A 186 -15.17 -6.66 -18.46
C VAL A 186 -15.72 -5.35 -19.03
N ASN A 187 -15.98 -5.34 -20.33
CA ASN A 187 -16.67 -4.24 -21.00
C ASN A 187 -18.17 -4.48 -20.93
N GLU A 188 -18.90 -3.63 -20.24
CA GLU A 188 -20.35 -3.71 -20.10
C GLU A 188 -20.98 -2.32 -20.32
N PRO A 189 -22.17 -2.25 -20.94
CA PRO A 189 -22.85 -0.99 -21.17
C PRO A 189 -23.28 -0.31 -19.86
N THR A 190 -23.45 -1.09 -18.80
CA THR A 190 -23.82 -0.62 -17.46
C THR A 190 -22.71 -0.90 -16.46
N ALA A 191 -22.74 -0.20 -15.32
CA ALA A 191 -21.83 -0.41 -14.20
C ALA A 191 -22.35 -1.41 -13.17
N GLU A 192 -23.27 -2.30 -13.53
CA GLU A 192 -23.98 -3.19 -12.61
C GLU A 192 -23.06 -4.15 -11.85
N ALA A 193 -22.12 -4.81 -12.54
CA ALA A 193 -21.20 -5.73 -11.87
C ALA A 193 -20.29 -5.01 -10.86
N PRO A 194 -19.59 -3.91 -11.22
CA PRO A 194 -18.89 -3.08 -10.24
C PRO A 194 -19.78 -2.54 -9.11
N ALA A 195 -21.03 -2.19 -9.39
CA ALA A 195 -21.95 -1.71 -8.36
C ALA A 195 -22.32 -2.79 -7.33
N ARG A 196 -22.44 -4.06 -7.75
CA ARG A 196 -22.65 -5.19 -6.82
C ARG A 196 -21.44 -5.41 -5.91
N GLU A 197 -20.23 -5.37 -6.46
CA GLU A 197 -18.99 -5.48 -5.67
C GLU A 197 -18.86 -4.31 -4.68
N PHE A 198 -19.08 -3.09 -5.17
CA PHE A 198 -19.10 -1.88 -4.35
C PHE A 198 -20.10 -2.01 -3.19
N SER A 199 -21.34 -2.42 -3.47
CA SER A 199 -22.37 -2.63 -2.45
C SER A 199 -21.95 -3.66 -1.39
N LYS A 200 -21.36 -4.79 -1.81
CA LYS A 200 -20.85 -5.81 -0.90
C LYS A 200 -19.73 -5.25 0.01
N LEU A 201 -18.80 -4.48 -0.54
CA LEU A 201 -17.73 -3.85 0.24
C LEU A 201 -18.26 -2.78 1.21
N CYS A 202 -19.26 -1.99 0.79
CA CYS A 202 -19.90 -0.98 1.63
C CYS A 202 -20.68 -1.57 2.81
N SER A 203 -21.09 -2.85 2.74
CA SER A 203 -21.75 -3.52 3.86
C SER A 203 -20.80 -3.94 4.99
N LEU A 204 -19.49 -3.83 4.80
CA LEU A 204 -18.52 -4.21 5.82
C LEU A 204 -18.48 -3.19 6.96
N PRO A 205 -18.28 -3.61 8.22
CA PRO A 205 -18.14 -2.67 9.32
C PRO A 205 -16.93 -1.75 9.11
N GLY A 206 -17.12 -0.44 9.32
CA GLY A 206 -16.06 0.55 9.11
C GLY A 206 -15.76 0.86 7.65
N ALA A 207 -16.61 0.45 6.72
CA ALA A 207 -16.51 0.80 5.30
C ALA A 207 -17.09 2.17 4.99
N SER A 208 -16.36 2.95 4.19
CA SER A 208 -16.80 4.17 3.53
C SER A 208 -16.66 4.01 2.03
N GLY A 209 -17.78 4.07 1.31
CA GLY A 209 -17.83 3.88 -0.13
C GLY A 209 -17.79 5.19 -0.92
N HIS A 210 -16.94 5.24 -1.95
CA HIS A 210 -16.76 6.38 -2.84
C HIS A 210 -17.01 6.00 -4.30
N TRP A 211 -18.23 6.23 -4.79
CA TRP A 211 -18.63 5.92 -6.17
C TRP A 211 -18.37 7.11 -7.11
N TYR A 212 -17.73 6.87 -8.26
CA TYR A 212 -17.33 7.96 -9.17
C TYR A 212 -18.41 8.38 -10.18
N GLY A 213 -19.60 7.79 -10.14
CA GLY A 213 -20.70 8.16 -11.04
C GLY A 213 -20.50 7.75 -12.51
N LYS A 214 -19.66 6.73 -12.77
CA LYS A 214 -19.41 6.25 -14.14
C LYS A 214 -20.52 5.28 -14.58
N GLU A 215 -21.22 5.62 -15.66
CA GLU A 215 -22.38 4.86 -16.16
C GLU A 215 -22.01 3.52 -16.80
N SER A 216 -20.88 3.48 -17.51
CA SER A 216 -20.40 2.31 -18.25
C SER A 216 -19.12 1.73 -17.68
N ALA A 217 -19.03 0.40 -17.69
CA ALA A 217 -17.85 -0.34 -17.26
C ALA A 217 -16.99 -0.69 -18.48
N SER A 218 -15.70 -0.36 -18.42
CA SER A 218 -14.72 -0.86 -19.39
C SER A 218 -13.58 -1.54 -18.65
N LYS A 219 -13.00 -2.58 -19.26
CA LYS A 219 -11.95 -3.37 -18.63
C LYS A 219 -10.80 -2.49 -18.15
N GLY A 220 -10.47 -2.60 -16.85
CA GLY A 220 -9.46 -1.81 -16.16
C GLY A 220 -9.94 -0.43 -15.67
N ARG A 221 -11.20 -0.06 -15.90
CA ARG A 221 -11.74 1.23 -15.45
C ARG A 221 -12.05 1.16 -13.95
N LYS A 222 -11.38 2.02 -13.17
CA LYS A 222 -11.69 2.24 -11.74
C LYS A 222 -13.06 2.88 -11.62
N MET A 223 -14.03 2.19 -11.02
CA MET A 223 -15.43 2.62 -10.92
C MET A 223 -15.74 3.27 -9.57
N ALA A 224 -15.06 2.81 -8.53
CA ALA A 224 -15.17 3.32 -7.17
C ALA A 224 -13.96 2.89 -6.34
N HIS A 225 -13.89 3.36 -5.11
CA HIS A 225 -13.11 2.73 -4.06
C HIS A 225 -13.91 2.62 -2.77
N VAL A 226 -13.50 1.72 -1.89
CA VAL A 226 -14.04 1.59 -0.53
C VAL A 226 -12.88 1.61 0.44
N ASN A 227 -12.95 2.46 1.45
CA ASN A 227 -12.01 2.49 2.57
C ASN A 227 -12.61 1.70 3.72
N VAL A 228 -11.94 0.66 4.21
CA VAL A 228 -12.33 -0.07 5.41
C VAL A 228 -11.35 0.29 6.51
N CYS A 229 -11.81 1.08 7.49
CA CYS A 229 -11.01 1.47 8.64
C CYS A 229 -11.23 0.50 9.81
N ALA A 230 -10.24 0.33 10.69
CA ALA A 230 -10.35 -0.49 11.89
C ALA A 230 -9.40 -0.03 13.00
N PRO A 231 -9.62 -0.39 14.28
CA PRO A 231 -8.73 -0.01 15.38
C PRO A 231 -7.39 -0.78 15.38
N SER A 232 -7.31 -1.92 14.68
CA SER A 232 -6.09 -2.74 14.58
C SER A 232 -6.10 -3.54 13.28
N VAL A 233 -4.93 -3.98 12.85
CA VAL A 233 -4.78 -4.85 11.66
C VAL A 233 -5.60 -6.15 11.83
N GLY A 234 -5.65 -6.73 13.04
CA GLY A 234 -6.48 -7.90 13.33
C GLY A 234 -7.96 -7.65 13.07
N ALA A 235 -8.50 -6.57 13.66
CA ALA A 235 -9.89 -6.17 13.46
C ALA A 235 -10.22 -5.82 12.00
N LEU A 236 -9.24 -5.30 11.26
CA LEU A 236 -9.39 -5.04 9.82
C LEU A 236 -9.59 -6.34 9.04
N TRP A 237 -8.80 -7.37 9.31
CA TRP A 237 -8.96 -8.68 8.65
C TRP A 237 -10.30 -9.33 8.98
N GLU A 238 -10.76 -9.25 10.24
CA GLU A 238 -12.09 -9.71 10.63
C GLU A 238 -13.19 -9.01 9.83
N ARG A 239 -13.09 -7.67 9.67
CA ARG A 239 -14.04 -6.87 8.87
C ARG A 239 -13.99 -7.23 7.39
N LEU A 240 -12.83 -7.59 6.86
CA LEU A 240 -12.65 -7.95 5.44
C LEU A 240 -13.04 -9.39 5.13
N GLN A 241 -13.17 -10.27 6.14
CA GLN A 241 -13.43 -11.70 5.95
C GLN A 241 -14.64 -12.01 5.06
N PRO A 242 -15.81 -11.32 5.18
CA PRO A 242 -16.96 -11.57 4.29
C PRO A 242 -16.71 -11.22 2.81
N ALA A 243 -15.67 -10.42 2.53
CA ALA A 243 -15.29 -9.97 1.20
C ALA A 243 -13.88 -10.40 0.79
N LYS A 244 -13.28 -11.40 1.45
CA LYS A 244 -11.90 -11.87 1.19
C LYS A 244 -11.61 -12.14 -0.30
N ASP A 245 -12.59 -12.66 -1.03
CA ASP A 245 -12.44 -13.00 -2.46
C ASP A 245 -12.31 -11.75 -3.34
N LEU A 246 -12.88 -10.62 -2.90
CA LEU A 246 -12.77 -9.32 -3.58
C LEU A 246 -11.47 -8.59 -3.25
N VAL A 247 -10.90 -8.84 -2.06
CA VAL A 247 -9.63 -8.23 -1.63
C VAL A 247 -8.44 -8.93 -2.30
N GLY A 248 -8.55 -10.23 -2.57
CA GLY A 248 -7.53 -11.00 -3.29
C GLY A 248 -6.19 -11.12 -2.55
N ILE A 249 -6.13 -10.69 -1.29
CA ILE A 249 -4.95 -10.80 -0.42
C ILE A 249 -5.21 -11.94 0.57
N GLY A 250 -4.28 -12.90 0.65
CA GLY A 250 -4.25 -13.83 1.77
C GLY A 250 -4.00 -13.04 3.05
N MET A 251 -4.66 -13.40 4.16
CA MET A 251 -4.37 -12.78 5.46
C MET A 251 -2.85 -12.69 5.61
N PRO A 252 -2.27 -11.49 5.85
CA PRO A 252 -0.88 -11.41 6.23
C PRO A 252 -0.70 -12.40 7.35
N VAL A 253 0.37 -13.19 7.28
CA VAL A 253 0.84 -13.86 8.47
C VAL A 253 1.29 -12.72 9.38
N VAL A 254 0.36 -12.17 10.15
CA VAL A 254 0.69 -11.26 11.22
C VAL A 254 1.46 -12.15 12.16
N GLY A 255 2.79 -12.02 12.13
CA GLY A 255 3.63 -12.63 13.14
C GLY A 255 3.04 -12.27 14.52
N PRO A 256 3.12 -13.18 15.49
CA PRO A 256 2.57 -12.92 16.80
C PRO A 256 3.13 -11.60 17.35
N LEU A 257 2.25 -10.64 17.70
CA LEU A 257 2.64 -9.39 18.34
C LEU A 257 3.06 -9.62 19.79
N VAL A 258 2.58 -10.71 20.39
CA VAL A 258 2.88 -11.14 21.74
C VAL A 258 3.38 -12.58 21.72
N GLY A 259 4.59 -12.80 22.22
CA GLY A 259 5.11 -14.13 22.54
C GLY A 259 4.80 -14.49 23.99
N ILE A 260 3.91 -15.45 24.22
CA ILE A 260 3.68 -16.05 25.54
C ILE A 260 4.63 -17.25 25.67
N ILE A 261 5.77 -17.01 26.31
CA ILE A 261 6.77 -18.05 26.57
C ILE A 261 6.54 -18.64 27.95
N MET A 262 6.39 -19.96 28.03
CA MET A 262 6.34 -20.67 29.30
C MET A 262 7.50 -21.64 29.48
N GLY A 263 7.92 -21.82 30.73
CA GLY A 263 9.01 -22.74 31.06
C GLY A 263 8.58 -24.20 31.01
N SER A 264 7.28 -24.49 31.16
CA SER A 264 6.70 -25.83 31.20
C SER A 264 5.23 -25.89 30.75
N ASP A 265 4.76 -27.06 30.33
CA ASP A 265 3.35 -27.27 29.99
C ASP A 265 2.41 -27.11 31.20
N SER A 266 2.93 -27.28 32.42
CA SER A 266 2.15 -27.06 33.64
C SER A 266 1.71 -25.61 33.83
N ASP A 267 2.34 -24.65 33.15
CA ASP A 267 1.97 -23.23 33.21
C ASP A 267 0.82 -22.89 32.23
N LEU A 268 0.51 -23.79 31.29
CA LEU A 268 -0.49 -23.57 30.23
C LEU A 268 -1.89 -23.24 30.77
N PRO A 269 -2.42 -23.90 31.83
CA PRO A 269 -3.73 -23.55 32.38
C PRO A 269 -3.82 -22.09 32.84
N CYS A 270 -2.73 -21.53 33.40
CA CYS A 270 -2.67 -20.14 33.83
C CYS A 270 -2.52 -19.19 32.64
N MET A 271 -1.63 -19.53 31.69
CA MET A 271 -1.41 -18.70 30.50
C MET A 271 -2.60 -18.68 29.53
N LYS A 272 -3.49 -19.67 29.62
CA LYS A 272 -4.71 -19.72 28.80
C LYS A 272 -5.59 -18.49 28.98
N GLU A 273 -5.68 -17.93 30.18
CA GLU A 273 -6.46 -16.71 30.41
C GLU A 273 -5.85 -15.51 29.65
N CYS A 274 -4.52 -15.38 29.63
CA CYS A 274 -3.84 -14.36 28.83
C CYS A 274 -4.10 -14.56 27.33
N CYS A 275 -4.02 -15.80 26.84
CA CYS A 275 -4.34 -16.16 25.46
C CYS A 275 -5.79 -15.80 25.08
N ASP A 276 -6.74 -16.01 26.00
CA ASP A 276 -8.16 -15.73 25.79
C ASP A 276 -8.43 -14.23 25.78
N VAL A 277 -7.79 -13.45 26.66
CA VAL A 277 -7.84 -11.98 26.66
C VAL A 277 -7.24 -11.41 25.37
N LEU A 278 -6.07 -11.89 24.93
CA LEU A 278 -5.48 -11.42 23.67
C LEU A 278 -6.37 -11.76 22.47
N ARG A 279 -7.06 -12.90 22.50
CA ARG A 279 -8.04 -13.27 21.47
C ARG A 279 -9.26 -12.35 21.49
N GLU A 280 -9.79 -12.02 22.67
CA GLU A 280 -10.90 -11.06 22.83
C GLU A 280 -10.51 -9.65 22.35
N LEU A 281 -9.27 -9.25 22.59
CA LEU A 281 -8.72 -7.96 22.17
C LEU A 281 -8.27 -7.92 20.69
N GLY A 282 -8.35 -9.04 19.97
CA GLY A 282 -7.89 -9.15 18.58
C GLY A 282 -6.38 -8.90 18.42
N VAL A 283 -5.57 -9.21 19.44
CA VAL A 283 -4.11 -9.08 19.44
C VAL A 283 -3.50 -10.42 18.99
N PRO A 284 -2.81 -10.49 17.85
CA PRO A 284 -2.10 -11.69 17.41
C PRO A 284 -1.04 -12.12 18.41
N TYR A 285 -0.98 -13.39 18.77
CA TYR A 285 0.00 -13.93 19.71
C TYR A 285 0.41 -15.35 19.35
N GLU A 286 1.56 -15.76 19.89
CA GLU A 286 1.98 -17.15 19.93
C GLU A 286 2.12 -17.58 21.38
N CYS A 287 1.91 -18.85 21.64
CA CYS A 287 2.01 -19.42 22.96
C CYS A 287 2.81 -20.71 22.86
N THR A 288 3.99 -20.75 23.48
CA THR A 288 4.91 -21.88 23.30
C THR A 288 5.77 -22.14 24.53
N VAL A 289 6.17 -23.40 24.70
CA VAL A 289 7.07 -23.82 25.78
C VAL A 289 8.51 -23.67 25.31
N VAL A 290 9.25 -22.76 25.93
CA VAL A 290 10.69 -22.59 25.74
C VAL A 290 11.33 -22.48 27.11
N SER A 291 12.25 -23.39 27.41
CA SER A 291 12.82 -23.52 28.73
C SER A 291 14.31 -23.19 28.67
N ALA A 292 14.72 -22.15 29.39
CA ALA A 292 16.14 -21.79 29.56
C ALA A 292 17.00 -22.98 30.02
N HIS A 293 16.41 -23.88 30.80
CA HIS A 293 17.11 -25.01 31.43
C HIS A 293 17.04 -26.30 30.60
N ARG A 294 15.94 -26.53 29.87
CA ARG A 294 15.72 -27.78 29.12
C ARG A 294 15.99 -27.65 27.63
N THR A 295 15.82 -26.45 27.07
CA THR A 295 15.97 -26.14 25.64
C THR A 295 16.68 -24.79 25.43
N PRO A 296 17.91 -24.60 25.98
CA PRO A 296 18.63 -23.33 25.93
C PRO A 296 18.89 -22.82 24.50
N ASP A 297 19.24 -23.71 23.56
CA ASP A 297 19.48 -23.33 22.16
C ASP A 297 18.21 -22.79 21.49
N ARG A 298 17.05 -23.36 21.82
CA ARG A 298 15.76 -22.88 21.33
C ARG A 298 15.37 -21.54 21.95
N MET A 299 15.75 -21.29 23.21
CA MET A 299 15.56 -19.99 23.86
C MET A 299 16.40 -18.91 23.20
N MET A 300 17.67 -19.20 22.90
CA MET A 300 18.56 -18.27 22.20
C MET A 300 18.11 -17.99 20.77
N ALA A 301 17.52 -18.98 20.08
CA ALA A 301 16.98 -18.79 18.73
C ALA A 301 15.63 -18.04 18.71
N TYR A 302 14.91 -18.01 19.84
CA TYR A 302 13.62 -17.35 19.98
C TYR A 302 13.73 -15.88 20.43
N ALA A 303 14.75 -15.57 21.24
CA ALA A 303 15.06 -14.21 21.73
C ALA A 303 15.71 -13.33 20.65
#